data_AF-A0A6G2VMG6-F1
#
_entry.id   AF-A0A6G2VMG6-F1
#
_cell.length_a   1.000
_cell.length_b   1.000
_cell.length_c   1.000
_cell.angle_alpha   90.00
_cell.angle_beta   90.00
_cell.angle_gamma   90.00
#
_symmetry.space_group_name_H-M   'P 1'
#
loop_
_entity.id
_entity.type
_entity.pdbx_description
1 polymer ?
#
loop_
_entity_poly.entity_id
_entity_poly.type
_entity_poly.pdbx_seq_one_letter_code
_entity_poly.pdbx_strand_id
1 'polypeptide(L)'
;MSARYGGLLHLAAALDQPGAPGTESFVELARLAERGGLDFVTLDDSAARPGADALGVLCRVAPATRRIGLVPTVTTADPEPLRAQGAVATLDRLSRGRAGWRLDLGAPGRSFEGEAVPGRS
;
A
#
# COMPACT_ATOMS: atom_id res chain seq x y z
N MET A 1 3.55 -13.24 -36.63
CA MET A 1 2.38 -13.61 -35.82
C MET A 1 2.49 -12.85 -34.49
N SER A 2 1.93 -11.64 -34.41
CA SER A 2 2.06 -10.77 -33.24
C SER A 2 0.85 -10.95 -32.34
N ALA A 3 1.04 -11.58 -31.17
CA ALA A 3 0.01 -11.64 -30.15
C ALA A 3 -0.22 -10.22 -29.62
N ARG A 4 -1.43 -9.69 -29.83
CA ARG A 4 -1.87 -8.47 -29.15
C ARG A 4 -2.15 -8.85 -27.71
N TYR A 5 -1.27 -8.48 -26.78
CA TYR A 5 -1.57 -8.47 -25.36
C TYR A 5 -2.61 -7.37 -25.11
N GLY A 6 -3.88 -7.67 -25.37
CA GLY A 6 -5.03 -6.77 -25.19
C GLY A 6 -5.47 -6.65 -23.73
N GLY A 7 -4.52 -6.62 -22.79
CA GLY A 7 -4.82 -6.34 -21.38
C GLY A 7 -4.87 -4.83 -21.18
N LEU A 8 -5.97 -4.32 -20.61
CA LEU A 8 -6.04 -2.95 -20.12
C LEU A 8 -4.97 -2.77 -19.03
N LEU A 9 -4.13 -1.76 -19.19
CA LEU A 9 -3.15 -1.38 -18.17
C LEU A 9 -3.89 -0.70 -17.02
N HIS A 10 -3.68 -1.18 -15.80
CA HIS A 10 -4.12 -0.49 -14.60
C HIS A 10 -3.01 0.41 -14.07
N LEU A 11 -3.37 1.62 -13.67
CA LEU A 11 -2.46 2.63 -13.12
C LEU A 11 -2.75 2.85 -11.64
N ALA A 12 -1.67 2.89 -10.85
CA ALA A 12 -1.73 3.10 -9.42
C ALA A 12 -0.76 4.20 -8.97
N ALA A 13 -1.11 4.93 -7.91
CA ALA A 13 -0.23 5.90 -7.27
C ALA A 13 0.02 5.56 -5.80
N ALA A 14 1.28 5.61 -5.39
CA ALA A 14 1.69 5.52 -4.00
C ALA A 14 1.54 6.89 -3.32
N LEU A 15 0.77 6.96 -2.24
CA LEU A 15 0.49 8.21 -1.52
C LEU A 15 1.57 8.53 -0.49
N ASP A 16 2.33 7.52 -0.07
CA ASP A 16 3.45 7.51 0.89
C ASP A 16 4.74 8.18 0.38
N GLN A 17 4.61 9.18 -0.49
CA GLN A 17 5.78 9.85 -1.06
C GLN A 17 6.56 10.59 0.04
N PRO A 18 7.91 10.47 0.06
CA PRO A 18 8.73 11.21 1.01
C PRO A 18 8.49 12.72 0.88
N GLY A 19 8.09 13.35 1.98
CA GLY A 19 7.73 14.78 2.01
C GLY A 19 6.24 15.09 1.84
N ALA A 20 5.35 14.09 1.77
CA ALA A 20 3.91 14.32 1.76
C ALA A 20 3.45 15.02 3.07
N PRO A 21 2.62 16.08 2.99
CA PRO A 21 2.05 16.73 4.17
C PRO A 21 1.17 15.76 4.97
N GLY A 22 0.86 16.08 6.23
CA GLY A 22 0.17 15.20 7.18
C GLY A 22 -1.19 14.63 6.71
N THR A 23 -1.88 13.86 7.56
CA THR A 23 -2.99 12.96 7.18
C THR A 23 -4.12 13.57 6.33
N GLU A 24 -4.37 14.88 6.43
CA GLU A 24 -5.33 15.62 5.59
C GLU A 24 -4.92 15.71 4.11
N SER A 25 -3.61 15.64 3.84
CA SER A 25 -3.03 15.60 2.50
C SER A 25 -3.43 14.32 1.74
N PHE A 26 -3.62 13.18 2.42
CA PHE A 26 -3.92 11.92 1.74
C PHE A 26 -5.29 11.92 1.07
N VAL A 27 -6.27 12.62 1.66
CA VAL A 27 -7.60 12.78 1.05
C VAL A 27 -7.49 13.57 -0.26
N GLU A 28 -6.73 14.66 -0.26
CA GLU A 28 -6.55 15.49 -1.46
C GLU A 28 -5.74 14.80 -2.54
N LEU A 29 -4.68 14.05 -2.17
CA LEU A 29 -3.92 13.23 -3.11
C LEU A 29 -4.78 12.11 -3.72
N ALA A 30 -5.60 11.43 -2.92
CA ALA A 30 -6.49 10.39 -3.43
C ALA A 30 -7.57 10.96 -4.36
N ARG A 31 -8.12 12.13 -4.05
CA ARG A 31 -9.05 12.83 -4.95
C ARG A 31 -8.37 13.27 -6.24
N LEU A 32 -7.13 13.74 -6.17
CA LEU A 32 -6.34 14.10 -7.34
C LEU A 32 -6.11 12.88 -8.24
N ALA A 33 -5.71 11.76 -7.64
CA ALA A 33 -5.52 10.49 -8.33
C ALA A 33 -6.82 10.01 -9.01
N GLU A 34 -7.94 10.07 -8.27
CA GLU A 34 -9.26 9.71 -8.80
C GLU A 34 -9.65 10.59 -9.99
N ARG A 35 -9.47 11.92 -9.88
CA ARG A 35 -9.74 12.85 -11.00
C ARG A 35 -8.82 12.60 -12.19
N GLY A 36 -7.58 12.20 -11.94
CA GLY A 36 -6.58 11.83 -12.95
C GLY A 36 -6.87 10.51 -13.68
N GLY A 37 -7.86 9.74 -13.22
CA GLY A 37 -8.26 8.49 -13.87
C GLY A 37 -7.43 7.28 -13.44
N LEU A 38 -6.72 7.35 -12.31
CA LEU A 38 -6.03 6.21 -11.75
C LEU A 38 -7.03 5.17 -11.22
N ASP A 39 -6.65 3.90 -11.33
CA ASP A 39 -7.44 2.77 -10.86
C ASP A 39 -7.29 2.55 -9.36
N PHE A 40 -6.08 2.75 -8.82
CA PHE A 40 -5.76 2.44 -7.43
C PHE A 40 -4.87 3.49 -6.77
N VAL A 41 -4.99 3.60 -5.44
CA VAL A 41 -3.98 4.23 -4.59
C VAL A 41 -3.43 3.23 -3.59
N THR A 42 -2.13 3.31 -3.33
CA THR A 42 -1.45 2.53 -2.30
C THR A 42 -0.95 3.43 -1.18
N LEU A 43 -0.89 2.89 0.03
CA LEU A 43 -0.27 3.56 1.17
C LEU A 43 0.49 2.52 2.00
N ASP A 44 1.75 2.80 2.28
CA ASP A 44 2.60 1.96 3.12
C ASP A 44 2.38 2.23 4.61
N ASP A 45 2.38 1.17 5.42
CA ASP A 45 2.18 1.25 6.87
C ASP A 45 3.33 1.98 7.58
N SER A 46 4.54 1.92 7.02
CA SER A 46 5.71 2.65 7.53
C SER A 46 5.64 4.17 7.29
N ALA A 47 4.81 4.61 6.36
CA ALA A 47 4.59 6.03 6.07
C ALA A 47 3.49 6.65 6.94
N ALA A 48 2.74 5.83 7.68
CA ALA A 48 1.78 6.31 8.64
C ALA A 48 2.51 6.77 9.92
N ARG A 49 2.09 7.92 10.49
CA ARG A 49 2.71 8.47 11.71
C ARG A 49 2.61 7.47 12.88
N PRO A 50 3.48 7.55 13.90
CA PRO A 50 3.30 6.78 15.13
C PRO A 50 1.87 6.96 15.67
N GLY A 51 1.07 5.88 15.67
CA GLY A 51 -0.32 5.87 16.11
C GLY A 51 -1.40 5.96 15.02
N ALA A 52 -1.05 6.03 13.74
CA ALA A 52 -1.96 5.80 12.62
C ALA A 52 -1.41 4.62 11.81
N ASP A 53 -2.24 3.64 11.46
CA ASP A 53 -1.91 2.62 10.47
C ASP A 53 -2.37 3.09 9.09
N ALA A 54 -1.72 2.62 8.01
CA ALA A 54 -2.06 2.97 6.63
C ALA A 54 -3.55 2.73 6.34
N LEU A 55 -4.12 1.71 6.97
CA LEU A 55 -5.51 1.39 6.80
C LEU A 55 -6.46 2.40 7.46
N GLY A 56 -6.19 2.86 8.68
CA GLY A 56 -6.98 3.90 9.34
C GLY A 56 -7.02 5.18 8.51
N VAL A 57 -5.90 5.52 7.87
CA VAL A 57 -5.84 6.62 6.88
C VAL A 57 -6.75 6.34 5.69
N LEU A 58 -6.68 5.15 5.09
CA LEU A 58 -7.52 4.79 3.94
C LEU A 58 -9.01 4.70 4.29
N CYS A 59 -9.38 4.35 5.51
CA CYS A 59 -10.75 4.41 6.02
C CYS A 59 -11.30 5.85 6.01
N ARG A 60 -10.45 6.87 6.27
CA ARG A 60 -10.82 8.30 6.13
C ARG A 60 -10.91 8.73 4.66
N VAL A 61 -10.10 8.16 3.78
CA VAL A 61 -10.11 8.44 2.33
C VAL A 61 -11.34 7.82 1.64
N ALA A 62 -11.80 6.66 2.10
CA ALA A 62 -12.89 5.90 1.49
C ALA A 62 -14.17 6.71 1.21
N PRO A 63 -14.75 7.46 2.16
CA PRO A 63 -15.94 8.27 1.90
C PRO A 63 -15.68 9.51 1.03
N ALA A 64 -14.42 9.93 0.88
CA ALA A 64 -14.04 11.11 0.11
C ALA A 64 -13.78 10.84 -1.38
N THR A 65 -13.82 9.57 -1.79
CA THR A 65 -13.63 9.08 -3.17
C THR A 65 -14.83 8.23 -3.61
N ARG A 66 -14.99 8.00 -4.92
CA ARG A 66 -16.17 7.28 -5.46
C ARG A 66 -15.85 6.05 -6.31
N ARG A 67 -14.71 6.03 -7.00
CA ARG A 67 -14.33 5.00 -7.97
C ARG A 67 -12.95 4.39 -7.75
N ILE A 68 -11.99 5.14 -7.21
CA ILE A 68 -10.61 4.65 -7.08
C ILE A 68 -10.50 3.51 -6.05
N GLY A 69 -9.73 2.47 -6.35
CA GLY A 69 -9.48 1.38 -5.40
C GLY A 69 -8.47 1.78 -4.32
N LEU A 70 -8.67 1.26 -3.11
CA LEU A 70 -7.87 1.61 -1.93
C LEU A 70 -7.09 0.38 -1.47
N VAL A 71 -5.76 0.44 -1.55
CA VAL A 71 -4.91 -0.73 -1.37
C VAL A 71 -3.82 -0.43 -0.32
N PRO A 72 -4.07 -0.69 0.98
CA PRO A 72 -3.01 -0.68 1.98
C PRO A 72 -1.89 -1.66 1.60
N THR A 73 -0.64 -1.26 1.83
CA THR A 73 0.51 -2.17 1.77
C THR A 73 0.77 -2.71 3.15
N VAL A 74 0.69 -4.03 3.30
CA VAL A 74 0.94 -4.75 4.55
C VAL A 74 2.29 -5.44 4.41
N THR A 75 3.24 -5.09 5.29
CA THR A 75 4.54 -5.75 5.36
C THR A 75 4.44 -7.01 6.23
N THR A 76 5.09 -8.10 5.82
CA THR A 76 5.12 -9.37 6.59
C THR A 76 5.84 -9.30 7.94
N ALA A 77 6.50 -8.17 8.24
CA ALA A 77 7.09 -7.90 9.54
C ALA A 77 6.06 -7.61 10.64
N ASP A 78 4.78 -7.41 10.28
CA ASP A 78 3.72 -7.13 11.25
C ASP A 78 3.17 -8.44 11.87
N PRO A 79 3.30 -8.65 13.20
CA PRO A 79 3.09 -9.95 13.84
C PRO A 79 1.63 -10.43 13.96
N GLU A 80 0.61 -9.68 13.52
CA GLU A 80 -0.80 -10.13 13.62
C GLU A 80 -1.56 -10.17 12.27
N PRO A 81 -1.55 -11.32 11.57
CA PRO A 81 -2.30 -11.53 10.32
C PRO A 81 -3.82 -11.28 10.45
N LEU A 82 -4.38 -11.51 11.64
CA LEU A 82 -5.81 -11.36 11.90
C LEU A 82 -6.26 -9.88 11.94
N ARG A 83 -5.39 -8.97 12.40
CA ARG A 83 -5.66 -7.52 12.36
C ARG A 83 -5.76 -7.05 10.93
N ALA A 84 -4.83 -7.44 10.06
CA ALA A 84 -4.86 -7.10 8.64
C ALA A 84 -6.18 -7.53 7.98
N GLN A 85 -6.66 -8.74 8.26
CA GLN A 85 -7.92 -9.25 7.71
C GLN A 85 -9.16 -8.46 8.16
N GLY A 86 -9.32 -8.27 9.48
CA GLY A 86 -10.49 -7.56 10.02
C GLY A 86 -10.55 -6.09 9.58
N ALA A 87 -9.38 -5.52 9.39
CA ALA A 87 -9.23 -4.11 9.10
C ALA A 87 -9.40 -3.85 7.57
N VAL A 88 -8.92 -4.73 6.68
CA VAL A 88 -9.29 -4.72 5.24
C VAL A 88 -10.80 -4.90 5.04
N ALA A 89 -11.45 -5.78 5.81
CA ALA A 89 -12.91 -5.96 5.74
C ALA A 89 -13.68 -4.68 6.14
N THR A 90 -13.12 -3.87 7.04
CA THR A 90 -13.69 -2.57 7.40
C THR A 90 -13.55 -1.58 6.26
N LEU A 91 -12.37 -1.51 5.64
CA LEU A 91 -12.13 -0.66 4.47
C LEU A 91 -13.01 -1.07 3.28
N ASP A 92 -13.22 -2.36 3.05
CA ASP A 92 -14.10 -2.87 1.99
C ASP A 92 -15.52 -2.35 2.13
N ARG A 93 -16.07 -2.44 3.34
CA ARG A 93 -17.40 -1.93 3.67
C ARG A 93 -17.50 -0.41 3.48
N LEU A 94 -16.52 0.34 3.98
CA LEU A 94 -16.48 1.81 3.88
C LEU A 94 -16.30 2.29 2.43
N SER A 95 -15.51 1.56 1.65
CA SER A 95 -15.23 1.88 0.25
C SER A 95 -16.29 1.35 -0.72
N ARG A 96 -17.23 0.52 -0.24
CA ARG A 96 -18.28 -0.17 -1.00
C ARG A 96 -17.72 -1.18 -2.02
N GLY A 97 -16.81 -2.05 -1.60
CA GLY A 97 -16.26 -3.10 -2.46
C GLY A 97 -15.03 -2.70 -3.26
N ARG A 98 -14.39 -1.55 -2.95
CA ARG A 98 -13.22 -1.03 -3.67
C ARG A 98 -11.90 -1.25 -2.92
N ALA A 99 -11.93 -2.03 -1.84
CA ALA A 99 -10.72 -2.29 -1.06
C ALA A 99 -9.95 -3.47 -1.64
N GLY A 100 -8.63 -3.34 -1.64
CA GLY A 100 -7.70 -4.44 -1.88
C GLY A 100 -6.64 -4.48 -0.79
N TRP A 101 -5.62 -5.30 -0.97
CA TRP A 101 -4.43 -5.30 -0.12
C TRP A 101 -3.23 -5.70 -0.97
N ARG A 102 -2.07 -5.10 -0.67
CA ARG A 102 -0.79 -5.46 -1.29
C ARG A 102 0.11 -6.01 -0.21
N LEU A 103 0.67 -7.18 -0.43
CA LEU A 103 1.68 -7.76 0.45
C LEU A 103 3.06 -7.30 -0.01
N ASP A 104 3.82 -6.70 0.90
CA ASP A 104 5.26 -6.53 0.72
C ASP A 104 5.97 -7.60 1.55
N LEU A 105 6.63 -8.53 0.85
CA LEU A 105 7.38 -9.63 1.46
C LEU A 105 8.81 -9.20 1.85
N GLY A 106 9.21 -7.97 1.52
CA GLY A 106 10.60 -7.53 1.53
C GLY A 106 11.41 -8.19 0.41
N ALA A 107 12.54 -7.59 0.05
CA ALA A 107 13.47 -8.23 -0.88
C ALA A 107 14.09 -9.48 -0.23
N PRO A 108 13.98 -10.68 -0.85
CA PRO A 108 14.76 -11.83 -0.39
C PRO A 108 16.23 -11.57 -0.73
N GLY A 109 17.06 -11.36 0.30
CA GLY A 109 18.52 -11.37 0.16
C GLY A 109 19.21 -10.04 0.47
N ARG A 110 19.52 -9.83 1.75
CA ARG A 110 20.72 -9.10 2.20
C ARG A 110 21.08 -9.52 3.62
N SER A 111 21.47 -10.78 3.75
CA SER A 111 22.19 -11.32 4.91
C SER A 111 22.88 -12.62 4.51
N PHE A 112 23.78 -12.53 3.54
CA PHE A 112 24.96 -13.41 3.51
C PHE A 112 26.18 -12.49 3.55
N GLU A 113 26.39 -11.88 4.71
CA GLU A 113 27.72 -11.39 5.05
C GLU A 113 28.58 -12.63 5.21
N GLY A 114 29.49 -12.84 4.26
CA GLY A 114 30.47 -13.91 4.32
C GLY A 114 31.36 -13.68 5.52
N GLU A 115 31.17 -14.51 6.55
CA GLU A 115 32.09 -14.62 7.66
C GLU A 115 33.44 -15.11 7.10
N ALA A 116 34.39 -14.18 7.01
CA ALA A 116 35.77 -14.50 6.71
C ALA A 116 36.32 -15.37 7.84
N VAL A 117 36.54 -16.65 7.54
CA VAL A 117 37.24 -17.58 8.44
C VAL A 117 38.65 -17.03 8.66
N PRO A 118 39.03 -16.59 9.87
CA PRO A 118 40.38 -16.10 10.11
C PRO A 118 41.34 -17.28 10.05
N GLY A 119 42.36 -17.13 9.19
CA GLY A 119 43.42 -18.10 9.00
C GLY A 119 44.10 -18.48 10.31
N ARG A 120 44.22 -19.79 10.53
CA ARG A 120 45.10 -20.35 11.55
C ARG A 120 46.53 -20.26 11.03
N SER A 121 47.40 -19.60 11.79
CA SER A 121 48.84 -19.84 11.79
C SER A 121 49.21 -20.43 13.15
#